data_AF-A0A8T7LKB8-F1
#
_entry.id   AF-A0A8T7LKB8-F1
#
_cell.length_a   1.000
_cell.length_b   1.000
_cell.length_c   1.000
_cell.angle_alpha   90.00
_cell.angle_beta   90.00
_cell.angle_gamma   90.00
#
_symmetry.space_group_name_H-M   'P 1'
#
loop_
_entity.id
_entity.type
_entity.pdbx_description
1 polymer ?
#
loop_
_entity_poly.entity_id
_entity_poly.type
_entity_poly.pdbx_seq_one_letter_code
_entity_poly.pdbx_strand_id
1 'polypeptide(L)' 'MPRDADDTLSERELHEFADLLAIRLYNHLGRRCYVLSRQDIVELIRPYVAHLARDDRRALSWLVWNLLQEGAELEHELDQ' A
#
# COMPACT_ATOMS: atom_id res chain seq x y z
N MET A 1 -16.17 17.56 23.04
CA MET A 1 -15.49 16.29 23.34
C MET A 1 -14.46 16.08 22.24
N PRO A 2 -13.15 16.23 22.45
CA PRO A 2 -12.20 15.88 21.41
C PRO A 2 -11.76 14.43 21.57
N ARG A 3 -12.04 13.64 20.54
CA ARG A 3 -11.57 12.26 20.37
C ARG A 3 -10.28 12.37 19.54
N ASP A 4 -9.14 12.56 20.20
CA ASP A 4 -7.84 12.75 19.52
C ASP A 4 -6.99 11.46 19.47
N ALA A 5 -7.54 10.32 19.92
CA ALA A 5 -6.85 9.01 19.92
C ALA A 5 -7.54 7.94 19.04
N ASP A 6 -8.62 8.29 18.33
CA ASP A 6 -9.47 7.35 17.57
C ASP A 6 -9.35 7.53 16.04
N ASP A 7 -8.38 8.32 15.55
CA ASP A 7 -8.30 8.72 14.13
C ASP A 7 -7.16 8.03 13.35
N THR A 8 -6.51 7.04 13.97
CA THR A 8 -5.50 6.20 13.32
C THR A 8 -5.97 4.76 13.20
N LEU A 9 -5.74 4.15 12.05
CA LEU A 9 -6.03 2.74 11.82
C LEU A 9 -5.22 1.86 12.78
N SER A 10 -5.83 0.78 13.26
CA SER A 10 -5.10 -0.28 13.94
C SER A 10 -4.11 -0.95 12.98
N GLU A 11 -3.11 -1.62 13.53
CA GLU A 11 -2.13 -2.37 12.73
C GLU A 11 -2.81 -3.38 11.79
N ARG A 12 -3.82 -4.09 12.30
CA ARG A 12 -4.62 -5.02 11.49
C ARG A 12 -5.31 -4.32 10.32
N GLU A 13 -5.93 -3.17 10.57
CA GLU A 13 -6.61 -2.39 9.52
C GLU A 13 -5.61 -1.82 8.49
N LEU A 14 -4.41 -1.42 8.92
CA LEU A 14 -3.35 -0.99 8.01
C LEU A 14 -2.93 -2.11 7.07
N HIS A 15 -2.73 -3.32 7.59
CA HIS A 15 -2.37 -4.48 6.78
C HIS A 15 -3.49 -4.88 5.82
N GLU A 16 -4.73 -5.03 6.32
CA GLU A 16 -5.89 -5.37 5.48
C GLU A 16 -6.10 -4.34 4.36
N PHE A 17 -5.92 -3.05 4.66
CA PHE A 17 -6.06 -2.00 3.65
C PHE A 17 -4.88 -1.99 2.66
N ALA A 18 -3.65 -2.25 3.13
CA ALA A 18 -2.49 -2.37 2.26
C ALA A 18 -2.65 -3.53 1.25
N ASP A 19 -3.14 -4.68 1.69
CA ASP A 19 -3.41 -5.84 0.83
C ASP A 19 -4.41 -5.48 -0.28
N LEU A 20 -5.51 -4.83 0.08
CA LEU A 20 -6.54 -4.41 -0.89
C LEU A 20 -5.97 -3.42 -1.92
N LEU A 21 -5.13 -2.48 -1.48
CA LEU A 21 -4.47 -1.53 -2.38
C LEU A 21 -3.46 -2.21 -3.30
N ALA A 22 -2.64 -3.14 -2.77
CA ALA A 22 -1.66 -3.89 -3.56
C ALA A 22 -2.35 -4.75 -4.63
N ILE A 23 -3.40 -5.48 -4.26
CA ILE A 23 -4.22 -6.27 -5.20
C ILE A 23 -4.83 -5.36 -6.27
N ARG A 24 -5.36 -4.21 -5.88
CA ARG A 24 -5.95 -3.25 -6.83
C ARG A 24 -4.92 -2.73 -7.83
N LEU A 25 -3.71 -2.37 -7.36
CA LEU A 25 -2.64 -1.91 -8.23
C LEU A 25 -2.16 -3.01 -9.17
N TYR A 26 -1.97 -4.23 -8.66
CA TYR A 26 -1.61 -5.39 -9.49
C TYR A 26 -2.67 -5.70 -10.54
N ASN A 27 -3.95 -5.72 -10.19
CA ASN A 27 -5.05 -5.93 -11.14
C ASN A 27 -5.10 -4.85 -12.23
N HIS A 28 -4.68 -3.62 -11.93
CA HIS A 28 -4.71 -2.52 -12.89
C HIS A 28 -3.46 -2.49 -13.78
N LEU A 29 -2.27 -2.77 -13.22
CA LEU A 29 -0.98 -2.56 -13.89
C LEU A 29 -0.30 -3.86 -14.32
N GLY A 30 -0.70 -5.01 -13.76
CA GLY A 30 -0.01 -6.28 -13.84
C GLY A 30 1.41 -6.17 -13.27
N ARG A 31 2.34 -6.97 -13.80
CA ARG A 31 3.78 -6.94 -13.45
C ARG A 31 4.44 -5.56 -13.53
N ARG A 32 3.84 -4.57 -14.22
CA ARG A 32 4.37 -3.20 -14.24
C ARG A 32 4.34 -2.51 -12.88
N CYS A 33 3.54 -3.00 -11.91
CA CYS A 33 3.56 -2.47 -10.57
C CYS A 33 4.88 -2.74 -9.83
N TYR A 34 5.67 -3.73 -10.26
CA TYR A 34 6.92 -4.12 -9.61
C TYR A 34 8.03 -3.07 -9.75
N VAL A 35 8.00 -2.28 -10.81
CA VAL A 35 9.00 -1.22 -11.04
C VAL A 35 8.61 0.13 -10.44
N LEU A 36 7.48 0.20 -9.74
CA LEU A 36 7.01 1.44 -9.13
C LEU A 36 7.92 1.84 -7.97
N SER A 37 8.33 3.11 -7.97
CA SER A 37 8.92 3.70 -6.79
C SER A 37 7.85 3.88 -5.71
N ARG A 38 8.28 3.97 -4.46
CA ARG A 38 7.38 4.33 -3.35
C ARG A 38 6.65 5.66 -3.60
N GLN A 39 7.27 6.62 -4.29
CA GLN A 39 6.61 7.88 -4.63
C GLN A 39 5.46 7.67 -5.62
N ASP A 40 5.61 6.76 -6.58
CA ASP A 40 4.52 6.40 -7.49
C ASP A 40 3.36 5.77 -6.73
N ILE A 41 3.66 4.91 -5.74
CA ILE A 41 2.64 4.34 -4.84
C ILE A 41 1.89 5.45 -4.11
N VAL A 42 2.58 6.42 -3.51
CA VAL A 42 1.95 7.56 -2.82
C VAL A 42 0.93 8.27 -3.71
N GLU A 43 1.30 8.57 -4.96
CA GLU A 43 0.40 9.25 -5.90
C GLU A 43 -0.77 8.36 -6.33
N LEU A 44 -0.50 7.09 -6.63
CA LEU A 44 -1.51 6.13 -7.10
C LEU A 44 -2.54 5.80 -6.03
N ILE A 45 -2.14 5.69 -4.77
CA ILE A 45 -3.06 5.36 -3.67
C ILE A 45 -3.74 6.59 -3.05
N ARG A 46 -3.23 7.80 -3.35
CA ARG A 46 -3.72 9.07 -2.77
C ARG A 46 -5.25 9.20 -2.78
N PRO A 47 -5.99 8.86 -3.86
CA PRO A 47 -7.45 8.99 -3.87
C PRO A 47 -8.16 8.13 -2.81
N TYR A 48 -7.54 7.02 -2.39
CA TYR A 48 -8.13 6.08 -1.44
C TYR A 48 -7.78 6.39 0.01
N VAL A 49 -6.66 7.09 0.25
CA VAL A 49 -6.12 7.34 1.60
C VAL A 49 -6.16 8.80 2.01
N ALA A 50 -6.64 9.71 1.16
CA ALA A 50 -6.62 11.16 1.41
C ALA A 50 -7.34 11.61 2.69
N HIS A 51 -8.32 10.82 3.14
CA HIS A 51 -9.10 11.07 4.34
C HIS A 51 -8.43 10.58 5.64
N LEU A 52 -7.36 9.79 5.53
CA LEU A 52 -6.67 9.22 6.68
C LEU A 52 -5.64 10.17 7.28
N ALA A 53 -5.29 9.89 8.53
CA ALA A 53 -4.18 10.53 9.22
C ALA A 53 -2.88 10.46 8.39
N ARG A 54 -2.00 11.45 8.59
CA ARG A 54 -0.73 11.53 7.85
C ARG A 54 0.14 10.29 8.07
N ASP A 55 0.15 9.77 9.29
CA ASP A 55 0.99 8.62 9.64
C ASP A 55 0.46 7.34 8.99
N ASP A 56 -0.86 7.13 8.97
CA ASP A 56 -1.49 6.01 8.25
C ASP A 56 -1.23 6.08 6.76
N ARG A 57 -1.35 7.27 6.13
CA ARG A 57 -1.00 7.45 4.71
C ARG A 57 0.42 7.03 4.42
N ARG A 58 1.36 7.39 5.31
CA ARG A 58 2.78 7.03 5.18
C ARG A 58 2.99 5.53 5.39
N ALA A 59 2.33 4.94 6.38
CA ALA A 59 2.39 3.51 6.67
C ALA A 59 1.86 2.68 5.49
N LEU A 60 0.67 3.01 4.99
CA LEU A 60 0.06 2.35 3.84
C LEU A 60 0.93 2.45 2.59
N SER A 61 1.52 3.62 2.33
CA SER A 61 2.41 3.79 1.17
C SER A 61 3.64 2.87 1.25
N TRP A 62 4.15 2.62 2.45
CA TRP A 62 5.25 1.68 2.67
C TRP A 62 4.81 0.23 2.55
N LEU A 63 3.73 -0.15 3.22
CA LEU A 63 3.22 -1.53 3.21
C LEU A 63 2.86 -1.97 1.80
N VAL A 64 2.15 -1.13 1.05
CA VAL A 64 1.80 -1.42 -0.35
C VAL A 64 3.05 -1.57 -1.21
N TRP A 65 4.04 -0.69 -1.05
CA TRP A 65 5.28 -0.80 -1.81
C TRP A 65 6.02 -2.11 -1.49
N ASN A 66 6.17 -2.46 -0.21
CA ASN A 66 6.82 -3.70 0.22
C ASN A 66 6.13 -4.94 -0.36
N LEU A 67 4.79 -5.05 -0.25
CA LEU A 67 4.03 -6.18 -0.79
C LEU A 67 4.28 -6.37 -2.29
N LEU A 68 4.38 -5.28 -3.05
CA LEU A 68 4.66 -5.35 -4.47
C LEU A 68 6.11 -5.77 -4.77
N GLN A 69 7.08 -5.35 -3.96
CA GLN A 69 8.47 -5.77 -4.12
C GLN A 69 8.65 -7.26 -3.76
N GLU A 70 8.04 -7.71 -2.66
CA GLU A 70 8.02 -9.13 -2.27
C GLU A 70 7.38 -10.00 -3.37
N GLY A 71 6.27 -9.54 -3.95
CA GLY A 71 5.65 -10.22 -5.10
C GLY A 71 6.57 -10.29 -6.33
N ALA A 72 7.37 -9.25 -6.57
CA ALA A 72 8.34 -9.23 -7.67
C ALA A 72 9.49 -10.25 -7.43
N GLU A 73 9.98 -10.34 -6.20
CA GLU A 73 11.01 -11.29 -5.80
C GLU A 73 10.52 -12.73 -5.95
N LEU A 74 9.31 -13.03 -5.47
CA LEU A 74 8.69 -14.36 -5.59
C LEU A 74 8.44 -14.77 -7.05
N GLU A 75 7.90 -13.86 -7.89
CA GLU A 75 7.71 -14.16 -9.31
C GLU A 75 9.06 -14.37 -10.01
N HIS A 76 10.11 -13.63 -9.62
CA HIS A 76 11.44 -13.81 -10.17
C HIS A 76 12.05 -15.17 -9.81
N GLU A 77 11.86 -15.65 -8.58
CA GLU A 77 12.30 -16.98 -8.14
C GLU A 77 11.58 -18.12 -8.87
N LEU A 78 10.31 -17.94 -9.23
CA LEU A 78 9.52 -18.94 -9.96
C LEU A 78 9.85 -19.00 -11.47
N ASP A 79 10.33 -17.90 -12.04
CA ASP A 79 10.72 -17.79 -13.45
C ASP A 79 12.17 -18.32 -13.70
N GLN A 80 12.90 -18.76 -12.66
CA GLN A 80 14.24 -19.38 -12.73
C GLN A 80 14.21 -20.92 -12.74
#